data_AF-A0A0A2SRY7-F1
#
_entry.id   AF-A0A0A2SRY7-F1
#
_cell.length_a   1.000
_cell.length_b   1.000
_cell.length_c   1.000
_cell.angle_alpha   90.00
_cell.angle_beta   90.00
_cell.angle_gamma   90.00
#
_symmetry.space_group_name_H-M   'P 1'
#
loop_
_entity.id
_entity.type
_entity.pdbx_description
1 polymer ?
#
loop_
_entity_poly.entity_id
_entity_poly.type
_entity_poly.pdbx_seq_one_letter_code
_entity_poly.pdbx_strand_id
1 'polypeptide(L)'
;MKALLKLCQFAKTSNPSKIIEAYKSMKPGIISGSLSGNRWRYTSMGKTLDYITDPEKLEELSFHASNNLKLWEKEKIAAPQKVEVVNRDWGDATLEATKKHGKAYPVLNMANPDFPGGAVLEGGRAQEENMWHRTSCALSLLSKGIYFDEAQNCFRYDPKTRKLLEAQEKMNTEELGILSKQQGEDFPEAFKVFFNDQQQICFRGPEVLVPQDMEGIGLKDNLIADSAMSFSFLPKDKIFPFYELRSAAPELTGKQIDWKNKEFLTEYTKELRRRIGGQLDTLILHRKPDVILGAWGCGSFKNDPRIIARIYREEIEKRSQHFQHIVFPIINTDRTNNFEIFQEHLDGLKLGKAVHNSSLQKTSPSSANPYSFHTSEGSNPKETPKDESKEPGDGDSPPSCNIL
;
A
#
# COMPACT_ATOMS: atom_id res chain seq x y z
N MET A 1 -7.66 19.39 3.47
CA MET A 1 -6.91 20.54 4.06
C MET A 1 -6.30 20.19 5.42
N LYS A 2 -7.05 19.99 6.53
CA LYS A 2 -6.45 19.65 7.84
C LYS A 2 -5.54 18.41 7.81
N ALA A 3 -5.92 17.34 7.09
CA ALA A 3 -5.10 16.13 6.97
C ALA A 3 -3.79 16.36 6.19
N LEU A 4 -3.85 17.13 5.11
CA LEU A 4 -2.67 17.45 4.29
C LEU A 4 -1.74 18.46 4.97
N LEU A 5 -2.28 19.41 5.74
CA LEU A 5 -1.48 20.29 6.60
C LEU A 5 -0.66 19.50 7.62
N LYS A 6 -1.20 18.40 8.17
CA LYS A 6 -0.46 17.50 9.07
C LYS A 6 0.71 16.82 8.37
N LEU A 7 0.56 16.43 7.10
CA LEU A 7 1.65 15.85 6.30
C LEU A 7 2.76 16.87 6.06
N CYS A 8 2.42 18.10 5.67
CA CYS A 8 3.39 19.18 5.51
C CYS A 8 4.12 19.51 6.82
N GLN A 9 3.38 19.60 7.93
CA GLN A 9 3.96 19.86 9.24
C GLN A 9 4.92 18.76 9.64
N PHE A 10 4.55 17.49 9.44
CA PHE A 10 5.41 16.35 9.70
C PHE A 10 6.73 16.45 8.91
N ALA A 11 6.67 16.67 7.60
CA ALA A 11 7.88 16.78 6.79
C ALA A 11 8.77 17.97 7.20
N LYS A 12 8.19 19.07 7.70
CA LYS A 12 8.94 20.22 8.24
C LYS A 12 9.63 19.90 9.57
N THR A 13 9.04 19.06 10.41
CA THR A 13 9.57 18.74 11.76
C THR A 13 10.46 17.51 11.80
N SER A 14 10.23 16.57 10.89
CA SER A 14 10.98 15.31 10.78
C SER A 14 12.21 15.56 9.92
N ASN A 15 13.40 15.10 10.32
CA ASN A 15 14.62 15.26 9.52
C ASN A 15 14.60 14.28 8.33
N PRO A 16 14.30 14.73 7.09
CA PRO A 16 14.21 13.82 5.94
C PRO A 16 15.59 13.42 5.42
N SER A 17 16.69 13.92 6.01
CA SER A 17 18.05 13.62 5.56
C SER A 17 18.33 12.13 5.55
N LYS A 18 17.82 11.38 6.53
CA LYS A 18 17.98 9.91 6.59
C LYS A 18 17.37 9.19 5.40
N ILE A 19 16.23 9.64 4.88
CA ILE A 19 15.64 9.06 3.65
C ILE A 19 16.57 9.31 2.47
N ILE A 20 17.08 10.54 2.36
CA ILE A 20 17.98 10.94 1.26
C ILE A 20 19.34 10.23 1.36
N GLU A 21 19.88 10.04 2.57
CA GLU A 21 21.12 9.32 2.84
C GLU A 21 20.98 7.84 2.45
N ALA A 22 19.93 7.16 2.90
CA ALA A 22 19.60 5.80 2.50
C ALA A 22 19.44 5.67 0.98
N TYR A 23 18.71 6.59 0.34
CA TYR A 23 18.59 6.60 -1.12
C TYR A 23 19.94 6.77 -1.82
N LYS A 24 20.81 7.66 -1.32
CA LYS A 24 22.14 7.90 -1.90
C LYS A 24 23.06 6.68 -1.76
N SER A 25 22.99 5.94 -0.66
CA SER A 25 23.83 4.77 -0.41
C SER A 25 23.42 3.56 -1.27
N MET A 26 22.17 3.51 -1.72
CA MET A 26 21.65 2.47 -2.63
C MET A 26 21.90 2.76 -4.13
N LYS A 27 22.76 3.73 -4.46
CA LYS A 27 23.05 4.10 -5.85
C LYS A 27 23.62 2.89 -6.62
N PRO A 28 22.97 2.43 -7.72
CA PRO A 28 23.47 1.31 -8.50
C PRO A 28 24.87 1.59 -9.05
N GLY A 29 25.74 0.58 -9.00
CA GLY A 29 27.07 0.63 -9.59
C GLY A 29 27.04 0.87 -11.10
N ILE A 30 28.12 1.44 -11.66
CA ILE A 30 28.20 1.86 -13.08
C ILE A 30 28.03 0.66 -14.03
N ILE A 31 28.56 -0.52 -13.66
CA ILE A 31 28.57 -1.73 -14.47
C ILE A 31 27.25 -2.53 -14.31
N SER A 32 26.72 -2.68 -13.09
CA SER A 32 25.48 -3.42 -12.84
C SER A 32 24.21 -2.64 -13.23
N GLY A 33 24.21 -1.32 -13.09
CA GLY A 33 23.08 -0.45 -13.44
C GLY A 33 22.88 -0.24 -14.95
N SER A 34 23.95 -0.38 -15.75
CA SER A 34 23.89 -0.31 -17.21
C SER A 34 23.44 -1.64 -17.83
N LEU A 35 23.81 -2.78 -17.23
CA LEU A 35 23.39 -4.11 -17.66
C LEU A 35 21.95 -4.47 -17.27
N SER A 36 21.45 -3.97 -16.13
CA SER A 36 20.06 -4.22 -15.68
C SER A 36 19.01 -3.29 -16.30
N GLY A 37 19.41 -2.19 -16.95
CA GLY A 37 18.49 -1.19 -17.48
C GLY A 37 17.67 -0.42 -16.42
N ASN A 38 17.98 -0.57 -15.12
CA ASN A 38 17.15 -0.08 -14.01
C ASN A 38 17.58 1.27 -13.41
N ARG A 39 18.68 1.87 -13.89
CA ARG A 39 19.20 3.15 -13.36
C ARG A 39 18.19 4.29 -13.43
N TRP A 40 17.32 4.30 -14.44
CA TRP A 40 16.31 5.34 -14.60
C TRP A 40 15.23 5.28 -13.51
N ARG A 41 14.94 4.10 -12.93
CA ARG A 41 14.01 3.97 -11.79
C ARG A 41 14.61 4.60 -10.54
N TYR A 42 15.89 4.34 -10.26
CA TYR A 42 16.63 5.04 -9.20
C TYR A 42 16.53 6.56 -9.39
N THR A 43 16.86 7.07 -10.58
CA THR A 43 16.72 8.51 -10.90
C THR A 43 15.28 9.01 -10.77
N SER A 44 14.29 8.21 -11.16
CA SER A 44 12.88 8.54 -10.98
C SER A 44 12.53 8.68 -9.50
N MET A 45 12.96 7.75 -8.64
CA MET A 45 12.72 7.84 -7.20
C MET A 45 13.35 9.11 -6.61
N GLY A 46 14.57 9.46 -7.04
CA GLY A 46 15.21 10.73 -6.65
C GLY A 46 14.32 11.95 -6.91
N LYS A 47 13.70 12.04 -8.10
CA LYS A 47 12.76 13.13 -8.43
C LYS A 47 11.54 13.15 -7.50
N THR A 48 11.06 12.00 -7.04
CA THR A 48 9.96 11.93 -6.07
C THR A 48 10.41 12.44 -4.71
N LEU A 49 11.56 11.94 -4.22
CA LEU A 49 12.13 12.36 -2.94
C LEU A 49 12.38 13.86 -2.92
N ASP A 50 13.00 14.42 -3.96
CA ASP A 50 13.29 15.86 -4.11
C ASP A 50 12.04 16.75 -4.00
N TYR A 51 10.85 16.24 -4.30
CA TYR A 51 9.59 16.97 -4.18
C TYR A 51 8.95 16.82 -2.80
N ILE A 52 9.01 15.63 -2.21
CA ILE A 52 8.27 15.36 -0.97
C ILE A 52 9.08 15.68 0.28
N THR A 53 10.42 15.75 0.19
CA THR A 53 11.30 16.17 1.28
C THR A 53 11.58 17.67 1.28
N ASP A 54 11.17 18.38 0.22
CA ASP A 54 11.21 19.83 0.11
C ASP A 54 9.89 20.41 0.65
N PRO A 55 9.91 21.19 1.75
CA PRO A 55 8.68 21.66 2.39
C PRO A 55 7.81 22.55 1.51
N GLU A 56 8.40 23.36 0.62
CA GLU A 56 7.65 24.29 -0.23
C GLU A 56 6.96 23.52 -1.37
N LYS A 57 7.67 22.57 -1.99
CA LYS A 57 7.10 21.71 -3.03
C LYS A 57 6.02 20.79 -2.47
N LEU A 58 6.21 20.22 -1.28
CA LEU A 58 5.19 19.40 -0.63
C LEU A 58 3.94 20.21 -0.28
N GLU A 59 4.11 21.47 0.12
CA GLU A 59 3.00 22.40 0.35
C GLU A 59 2.25 22.74 -0.94
N GLU A 60 2.97 22.94 -2.06
CA GLU A 60 2.36 23.10 -3.39
C GLU A 60 1.55 21.87 -3.81
N LEU A 61 2.11 20.65 -3.65
CA LEU A 61 1.39 19.40 -3.92
C LEU A 61 0.12 19.29 -3.07
N SER A 62 0.21 19.64 -1.78
CA SER A 62 -0.90 19.61 -0.84
C SER A 62 -1.99 20.62 -1.19
N PHE A 63 -1.59 21.80 -1.67
CA PHE A 63 -2.50 22.83 -2.16
C PHE A 63 -3.28 22.32 -3.37
N HIS A 64 -2.59 21.81 -4.40
CA HIS A 64 -3.26 21.29 -5.60
C HIS A 64 -4.17 20.10 -5.30
N ALA A 65 -3.70 19.10 -4.54
CA ALA A 65 -4.53 17.97 -4.12
C ALA A 65 -5.79 18.42 -3.37
N SER A 66 -5.66 19.37 -2.43
CA SER A 66 -6.79 19.91 -1.68
C SER A 66 -7.76 20.70 -2.56
N ASN A 67 -7.24 21.53 -3.46
CA ASN A 67 -8.07 22.39 -4.30
C ASN A 67 -8.84 21.57 -5.35
N ASN A 68 -8.17 20.63 -6.00
CA ASN A 68 -8.80 19.73 -6.96
C ASN A 68 -9.93 18.93 -6.30
N LEU A 69 -9.70 18.34 -5.13
CA LEU A 69 -10.74 17.61 -4.41
C LEU A 69 -11.96 18.49 -4.08
N LYS A 70 -11.73 19.74 -3.64
CA LYS A 70 -12.82 20.70 -3.38
C LYS A 70 -13.61 21.06 -4.63
N LEU A 71 -12.94 21.14 -5.79
CA LEU A 71 -13.60 21.40 -7.07
C LEU A 71 -14.44 20.19 -7.49
N TRP A 72 -13.85 19.00 -7.46
CA TRP A 72 -14.53 17.74 -7.80
C TRP A 72 -15.70 17.43 -6.86
N GLU A 73 -15.63 17.83 -5.60
CA GLU A 73 -16.74 17.70 -4.66
C GLU A 73 -17.99 18.49 -5.08
N LYS A 74 -17.84 19.60 -5.81
CA LYS A 74 -18.98 20.41 -6.31
C LYS A 74 -19.71 19.73 -7.47
N GLU A 75 -18.99 18.91 -8.23
CA GLU A 75 -19.49 18.23 -9.44
C GLU A 75 -19.67 16.72 -9.21
N LYS A 76 -19.60 16.27 -7.95
CA LYS A 76 -19.62 14.84 -7.62
C LYS A 76 -20.94 14.18 -7.97
N ILE A 77 -20.85 12.94 -8.42
CA ILE A 77 -21.98 12.02 -8.48
C ILE A 77 -21.85 10.94 -7.41
N ALA A 78 -22.97 10.38 -6.97
CA ALA A 78 -22.96 9.31 -5.97
C ALA A 78 -22.18 8.10 -6.49
N ALA A 79 -21.34 7.52 -5.62
CA ALA A 79 -20.64 6.27 -5.92
C ALA A 79 -21.66 5.12 -6.07
N PRO A 80 -21.44 4.19 -7.00
CA PRO A 80 -22.35 3.06 -7.19
C PRO A 80 -22.31 2.14 -5.96
N GLN A 81 -23.27 1.22 -5.86
CA GLN A 81 -23.41 0.27 -4.74
C GLN A 81 -22.97 -1.12 -5.17
N LYS A 82 -21.74 -1.21 -5.67
CA LYS A 82 -21.20 -2.45 -6.24
C LYS A 82 -19.69 -2.51 -6.17
N VAL A 83 -19.18 -3.71 -6.39
CA VAL A 83 -17.80 -3.95 -6.74
C VAL A 83 -17.62 -3.73 -8.25
N GLU A 84 -16.55 -3.04 -8.65
CA GLU A 84 -16.12 -2.90 -10.04
C GLU A 84 -14.71 -3.48 -10.21
N VAL A 85 -14.53 -4.35 -11.20
CA VAL A 85 -13.21 -4.85 -11.61
C VAL A 85 -12.85 -4.21 -12.94
N VAL A 86 -11.76 -3.45 -12.97
CA VAL A 86 -11.38 -2.62 -14.13
C VAL A 86 -9.97 -2.94 -14.60
N ASN A 87 -9.79 -3.05 -15.92
CA ASN A 87 -8.46 -3.25 -16.51
C ASN A 87 -7.72 -1.91 -16.56
N ARG A 88 -7.09 -1.53 -15.45
CA ARG A 88 -6.43 -0.22 -15.30
C ARG A 88 -5.37 -0.24 -14.22
N ASP A 89 -4.43 0.70 -14.32
CA ASP A 89 -3.56 1.11 -13.24
C ASP A 89 -4.33 1.62 -12.01
N TRP A 90 -3.82 1.31 -10.82
CA TRP A 90 -4.43 1.68 -9.54
C TRP A 90 -4.56 3.21 -9.39
N GLY A 91 -3.55 3.97 -9.79
CA GLY A 91 -3.49 5.42 -9.62
C GLY A 91 -4.45 6.13 -10.56
N ASP A 92 -4.55 5.67 -11.80
CA ASP A 92 -5.50 6.19 -12.78
C ASP A 92 -6.96 5.85 -12.41
N ALA A 93 -7.21 4.64 -11.89
CA ALA A 93 -8.52 4.27 -11.35
C ALA A 93 -8.89 5.11 -10.11
N THR A 94 -7.92 5.34 -9.21
CA THR A 94 -8.11 6.16 -8.01
C THR A 94 -8.39 7.62 -8.39
N LEU A 95 -7.67 8.19 -9.35
CA LEU A 95 -7.92 9.54 -9.85
C LEU A 95 -9.32 9.66 -10.43
N GLU A 96 -9.75 8.73 -11.28
CA GLU A 96 -11.10 8.75 -11.85
C GLU A 96 -12.17 8.68 -10.75
N ALA A 97 -12.06 7.71 -9.83
CA ALA A 97 -13.02 7.55 -8.74
C ALA A 97 -13.06 8.78 -7.83
N THR A 98 -11.90 9.32 -7.46
CA THR A 98 -11.76 10.50 -6.61
C THR A 98 -12.38 11.74 -7.26
N LYS A 99 -12.12 11.94 -8.57
CA LYS A 99 -12.68 13.04 -9.34
C LYS A 99 -14.19 12.91 -9.54
N LYS A 100 -14.67 11.71 -9.88
CA LYS A 100 -16.08 11.43 -10.15
C LYS A 100 -16.96 11.53 -8.90
N HIS A 101 -16.45 11.08 -7.76
CA HIS A 101 -17.21 10.99 -6.51
C HIS A 101 -16.84 12.06 -5.47
N GLY A 102 -15.88 12.92 -5.79
CA GLY A 102 -15.51 14.08 -4.96
C GLY A 102 -15.02 13.72 -3.56
N LYS A 103 -14.38 12.56 -3.40
CA LYS A 103 -13.87 12.06 -2.11
C LYS A 103 -12.59 11.27 -2.30
N ALA A 104 -11.67 11.37 -1.35
CA ALA A 104 -10.42 10.59 -1.36
C ALA A 104 -10.67 9.14 -0.97
N TYR A 105 -10.19 8.21 -1.79
CA TYR A 105 -10.31 6.77 -1.54
C TYR A 105 -9.10 6.25 -0.73
N PRO A 106 -9.29 5.31 0.21
CA PRO A 106 -8.25 4.37 0.58
C PRO A 106 -7.80 3.54 -0.61
N VAL A 107 -6.49 3.30 -0.67
CA VAL A 107 -5.85 2.47 -1.69
C VAL A 107 -4.99 1.43 -0.98
N LEU A 108 -5.17 0.18 -1.38
CA LEU A 108 -4.33 -0.93 -0.92
C LEU A 108 -2.91 -0.77 -1.49
N ASN A 109 -1.94 -0.57 -0.61
CA ASN A 109 -0.54 -0.84 -0.86
C ASN A 109 -0.28 -2.33 -0.55
N MET A 110 0.07 -3.10 -1.58
CA MET A 110 0.34 -4.54 -1.49
C MET A 110 1.75 -4.76 -0.94
N ALA A 111 1.91 -4.47 0.35
CA ALA A 111 3.20 -4.25 0.98
C ALA A 111 4.07 -5.50 1.07
N ASN A 112 5.38 -5.31 0.91
CA ASN A 112 6.38 -6.24 1.40
C ASN A 112 6.32 -6.31 2.94
N PRO A 113 6.38 -7.51 3.55
CA PRO A 113 6.27 -7.68 4.99
C PRO A 113 7.49 -7.19 5.78
N ASP A 114 8.63 -6.95 5.13
CA ASP A 114 9.90 -6.63 5.77
C ASP A 114 10.40 -5.22 5.42
N PHE A 115 10.32 -4.86 4.15
CA PHE A 115 10.92 -3.65 3.58
C PHE A 115 9.83 -2.64 3.16
N PRO A 116 9.69 -1.48 3.83
CA PRO A 116 8.74 -0.46 3.41
C PRO A 116 9.06 0.03 1.99
N GLY A 117 8.08 -0.05 1.08
CA GLY A 117 8.31 0.31 -0.32
C GLY A 117 8.90 -0.80 -1.16
N GLY A 118 9.04 -2.01 -0.61
CA GLY A 118 9.58 -3.16 -1.31
C GLY A 118 10.98 -2.89 -1.84
N ALA A 119 11.22 -3.28 -3.09
CA ALA A 119 12.49 -3.09 -3.77
C ALA A 119 12.54 -1.77 -4.56
N VAL A 120 11.82 -0.71 -4.15
CA VAL A 120 11.72 0.55 -4.92
C VAL A 120 13.09 1.21 -5.14
N LEU A 121 13.99 1.06 -4.18
CA LEU A 121 15.35 1.60 -4.25
C LEU A 121 16.28 0.71 -5.10
N GLU A 122 15.88 -0.54 -5.34
CA GLU A 122 16.62 -1.57 -6.12
C GLU A 122 16.02 -1.80 -7.53
N GLY A 123 14.93 -1.10 -7.89
CA GLY A 123 14.31 -1.16 -9.22
C GLY A 123 13.18 -2.20 -9.37
N GLY A 124 12.52 -2.59 -8.27
CA GLY A 124 11.33 -3.44 -8.28
C GLY A 124 10.19 -2.91 -9.14
N ARG A 125 9.36 -3.82 -9.66
CA ARG A 125 8.27 -3.52 -10.62
C ARG A 125 6.87 -3.86 -10.07
N ALA A 126 6.74 -4.15 -8.78
CA ALA A 126 5.44 -4.47 -8.21
C ALA A 126 4.65 -3.18 -7.93
N GLN A 127 3.42 -3.36 -7.47
CA GLN A 127 2.49 -2.26 -7.23
C GLN A 127 2.97 -1.33 -6.12
N GLU A 128 3.63 -1.86 -5.08
CA GLU A 128 4.19 -1.05 -3.99
C GLU A 128 5.27 -0.09 -4.50
N GLU A 129 6.24 -0.57 -5.31
CA GLU A 129 7.28 0.29 -5.85
C GLU A 129 6.69 1.36 -6.78
N ASN A 130 5.72 0.99 -7.62
CA ASN A 130 5.00 1.93 -8.47
C ASN A 130 4.32 3.03 -7.64
N MET A 131 3.67 2.68 -6.53
CA MET A 131 3.05 3.65 -5.62
C MET A 131 4.09 4.60 -5.04
N TRP A 132 5.25 4.10 -4.64
CA TRP A 132 6.31 4.92 -4.06
C TRP A 132 6.95 5.88 -5.06
N HIS A 133 7.13 5.46 -6.32
CA HIS A 133 7.58 6.37 -7.37
C HIS A 133 6.61 7.53 -7.62
N ARG A 134 5.33 7.43 -7.23
CA ARG A 134 4.27 8.36 -7.67
C ARG A 134 3.70 9.24 -6.58
N THR A 135 4.04 8.96 -5.33
CA THR A 135 3.28 9.47 -4.18
C THR A 135 4.18 9.97 -3.05
N SER A 136 3.55 10.62 -2.07
CA SER A 136 4.18 11.02 -0.82
C SER A 136 4.43 9.86 0.16
N CYS A 137 4.09 8.61 -0.17
CA CYS A 137 4.15 7.49 0.76
C CYS A 137 5.54 7.25 1.36
N ALA A 138 6.63 7.61 0.67
CA ALA A 138 7.98 7.43 1.18
C ALA A 138 8.28 8.28 2.43
N LEU A 139 7.51 9.35 2.69
CA LEU A 139 7.60 10.09 3.97
C LEU A 139 7.26 9.21 5.18
N SER A 140 6.51 8.12 4.97
CA SER A 140 6.17 7.18 6.03
C SER A 140 7.38 6.47 6.62
N LEU A 141 8.55 6.47 5.95
CA LEU A 141 9.79 5.91 6.49
C LEU A 141 10.23 6.53 7.82
N LEU A 142 9.72 7.73 8.12
CA LEU A 142 9.97 8.44 9.36
C LEU A 142 8.90 8.16 10.43
N SER A 143 7.94 7.26 10.15
CA SER A 143 6.86 6.92 11.08
C SER A 143 7.34 5.88 12.10
N LYS A 144 6.67 5.85 13.26
CA LYS A 144 6.89 4.80 14.25
C LYS A 144 6.68 3.43 13.59
N GLY A 145 7.46 2.45 14.03
CA GLY A 145 7.38 1.07 13.52
C GLY A 145 8.25 0.80 12.31
N ILE A 146 8.94 1.82 11.79
CA ILE A 146 9.98 1.69 10.80
C ILE A 146 11.29 2.18 11.42
N TYR A 147 12.36 1.44 11.22
CA TYR A 147 13.70 1.84 11.63
C TYR A 147 14.68 1.70 10.46
N PHE A 148 15.80 2.39 10.54
CA PHE A 148 16.90 2.24 9.60
C PHE A 148 17.89 1.21 10.15
N ASP A 149 18.06 0.11 9.44
CA ASP A 149 19.03 -0.93 9.75
C ASP A 149 20.40 -0.49 9.20
N GLU A 150 21.25 0.05 10.07
CA GLU A 150 22.58 0.55 9.70
C GLU A 150 23.50 -0.55 9.13
N ALA A 151 23.30 -1.81 9.55
CA ALA A 151 24.13 -2.93 9.10
C ALA A 151 23.79 -3.34 7.66
N GLN A 152 22.50 -3.29 7.31
CA GLN A 152 22.01 -3.59 5.97
C GLN A 152 21.81 -2.34 5.10
N ASN A 153 21.98 -1.15 5.69
CA ASN A 153 21.81 0.14 5.06
C ASN A 153 20.46 0.26 4.35
N CYS A 154 19.38 -0.18 5.03
CA CYS A 154 18.02 -0.20 4.49
C CYS A 154 16.98 0.10 5.58
N PHE A 155 15.77 0.49 5.18
CA PHE A 155 14.65 0.64 6.12
C PHE A 155 13.93 -0.69 6.33
N ARG A 156 13.54 -0.97 7.57
CA ARG A 156 12.83 -2.19 7.96
C ARG A 156 11.66 -1.90 8.88
N TYR A 157 10.62 -2.73 8.77
CA TYR A 157 9.54 -2.75 9.74
C TYR A 157 10.00 -3.42 11.05
N ASP A 158 9.62 -2.84 12.19
CA ASP A 158 9.77 -3.50 13.48
C ASP A 158 8.86 -4.74 13.56
N PRO A 159 9.16 -5.72 14.44
CA PRO A 159 8.40 -6.97 14.51
C PRO A 159 6.88 -6.79 14.72
N LYS A 160 6.46 -5.74 15.42
CA LYS A 160 5.03 -5.49 15.69
C LYS A 160 4.34 -4.91 14.45
N THR A 161 5.03 -4.08 13.69
CA THR A 161 4.54 -3.52 12.44
C THR A 161 4.43 -4.61 11.38
N ARG A 162 5.38 -5.54 11.32
CA ARG A 162 5.28 -6.74 10.47
C ARG A 162 4.01 -7.53 10.78
N LYS A 163 3.77 -7.85 12.07
CA LYS A 163 2.53 -8.51 12.51
C LYS A 163 1.28 -7.72 12.12
N LEU A 164 1.30 -6.39 12.21
CA LEU A 164 0.19 -5.54 11.80
C LEU A 164 -0.08 -5.66 10.29
N LEU A 165 0.95 -5.56 9.45
CA LEU A 165 0.84 -5.69 7.98
C LEU A 165 0.30 -7.07 7.57
N GLU A 166 0.68 -8.10 8.32
CA GLU A 166 0.23 -9.49 8.15
C GLU A 166 -1.10 -9.80 8.86
N ALA A 167 -1.80 -8.79 9.37
CA ALA A 167 -3.06 -8.88 10.12
C ALA A 167 -3.01 -9.82 11.35
N GLN A 168 -1.85 -10.01 11.96
CA GLN A 168 -1.67 -10.85 13.17
C GLN A 168 -1.92 -10.06 14.45
N GLU A 169 -1.99 -8.73 14.37
CA GLU A 169 -2.39 -7.88 15.49
C GLU A 169 -3.92 -7.86 15.61
N LYS A 170 -4.42 -8.24 16.80
CA LYS A 170 -5.84 -8.21 17.11
C LYS A 170 -6.32 -6.77 17.33
N MET A 171 -7.58 -6.53 17.03
CA MET A 171 -8.27 -5.32 17.48
C MET A 171 -8.36 -5.33 19.02
N ASN A 172 -8.13 -4.17 19.63
CA ASN A 172 -8.30 -4.01 21.08
C ASN A 172 -9.79 -3.88 21.45
N THR A 173 -10.10 -3.85 22.74
CA THR A 173 -11.48 -3.79 23.24
C THR A 173 -12.27 -2.58 22.72
N GLU A 174 -11.63 -1.41 22.58
CA GLU A 174 -12.28 -0.21 22.04
C GLU A 174 -12.62 -0.40 20.55
N GLU A 175 -11.65 -0.90 19.77
CA GLU A 175 -11.82 -1.17 18.34
C GLU A 175 -12.88 -2.23 18.08
N LEU A 176 -12.90 -3.32 18.86
CA LEU A 176 -13.95 -4.34 18.81
C LEU A 176 -15.32 -3.75 19.16
N GLY A 177 -15.41 -2.91 20.19
CA GLY A 177 -16.66 -2.24 20.53
C GLY A 177 -17.18 -1.32 19.41
N ILE A 178 -16.28 -0.64 18.70
CA ILE A 178 -16.63 0.14 17.50
C ILE A 178 -17.10 -0.78 16.38
N LEU A 179 -16.38 -1.88 16.11
CA LEU A 179 -16.72 -2.84 15.07
C LEU A 179 -18.09 -3.48 15.35
N SER A 180 -18.32 -3.99 16.57
CA SER A 180 -19.59 -4.59 16.97
C SER A 180 -20.75 -3.62 16.84
N LYS A 181 -20.58 -2.36 17.27
CA LYS A 181 -21.60 -1.33 17.12
C LYS A 181 -21.90 -1.01 15.66
N GLN A 182 -20.89 -1.04 14.79
CA GLN A 182 -21.07 -0.75 13.37
C GLN A 182 -21.73 -1.92 12.63
N GLN A 183 -21.36 -3.16 12.94
CA GLN A 183 -21.87 -4.35 12.25
C GLN A 183 -23.17 -4.90 12.85
N GLY A 184 -23.50 -4.54 14.09
CA GLY A 184 -24.69 -5.04 14.79
C GLY A 184 -24.54 -6.45 15.35
N GLU A 185 -23.32 -6.97 15.43
CA GLU A 185 -22.98 -8.31 15.94
C GLU A 185 -21.76 -8.22 16.85
N ASP A 186 -21.65 -9.12 17.83
CA ASP A 186 -20.47 -9.17 18.70
C ASP A 186 -19.35 -10.00 18.08
N PHE A 187 -18.16 -9.40 17.97
CA PHE A 187 -16.95 -10.08 17.50
C PHE A 187 -16.12 -10.55 18.69
N PRO A 188 -15.97 -11.87 18.93
CA PRO A 188 -15.07 -12.36 19.95
C PRO A 188 -13.60 -12.05 19.60
N GLU A 189 -13.30 -11.92 18.32
CA GLU A 189 -11.99 -11.57 17.80
C GLU A 189 -12.11 -10.95 16.40
N ALA A 190 -11.30 -9.92 16.13
CA ALA A 190 -11.08 -9.36 14.82
C ALA A 190 -9.63 -8.90 14.71
N PHE A 191 -9.13 -8.82 13.48
CA PHE A 191 -7.76 -8.41 13.19
C PHE A 191 -7.77 -7.12 12.38
N LYS A 192 -6.64 -6.42 12.39
CA LYS A 192 -6.49 -5.18 11.64
C LYS A 192 -5.16 -5.15 10.89
N VAL A 193 -5.11 -4.30 9.88
CA VAL A 193 -3.89 -3.99 9.13
C VAL A 193 -3.52 -2.52 9.33
N PHE A 194 -2.40 -2.11 8.77
CA PHE A 194 -1.98 -0.72 8.88
C PHE A 194 -2.86 0.17 8.00
N PHE A 195 -3.42 1.22 8.61
CA PHE A 195 -4.15 2.27 7.91
C PHE A 195 -3.57 3.64 8.24
N ASN A 196 -3.21 4.37 7.19
CA ASN A 196 -2.72 5.73 7.31
C ASN A 196 -3.91 6.69 7.34
N ASP A 197 -4.23 7.24 8.51
CA ASP A 197 -5.31 8.19 8.68
C ASP A 197 -4.99 9.59 8.10
N GLN A 198 -3.74 9.80 7.68
CA GLN A 198 -3.30 10.98 6.95
C GLN A 198 -3.32 10.73 5.45
N GLN A 199 -3.88 11.71 4.74
CA GLN A 199 -3.93 11.67 3.28
C GLN A 199 -2.52 11.73 2.70
N GLN A 200 -2.24 10.80 1.79
CA GLN A 200 -1.10 10.84 0.90
C GLN A 200 -1.48 11.54 -0.40
N ILE A 201 -0.49 11.98 -1.16
CA ILE A 201 -0.68 12.71 -2.41
C ILE A 201 -0.11 11.90 -3.55
N CYS A 202 -0.88 11.69 -4.61
CA CYS A 202 -0.37 11.16 -5.88
C CYS A 202 -0.16 12.30 -6.87
N PHE A 203 1.06 12.43 -7.37
CA PHE A 203 1.50 13.56 -8.18
C PHE A 203 2.32 13.16 -9.42
N ARG A 204 2.49 11.86 -9.69
CA ARG A 204 3.13 11.36 -10.90
C ARG A 204 2.29 10.24 -11.55
N GLY A 205 2.38 10.15 -12.87
CA GLY A 205 1.67 9.18 -13.71
C GLY A 205 2.21 7.75 -13.59
N PRO A 206 1.57 6.78 -14.26
CA PRO A 206 1.95 5.36 -14.20
C PRO A 206 3.31 5.07 -14.86
N GLU A 207 3.80 3.84 -14.68
CA GLU A 207 4.85 3.28 -15.53
C GLU A 207 4.23 3.03 -16.92
N VAL A 208 4.88 3.54 -17.97
CA VAL A 208 4.42 3.41 -19.35
C VAL A 208 5.19 2.27 -19.99
N LEU A 209 4.46 1.28 -20.51
CA LEU A 209 5.03 0.14 -21.21
C LEU A 209 4.83 0.33 -22.72
N VAL A 210 5.91 0.19 -23.49
CA VAL A 210 5.92 0.30 -24.95
C VAL A 210 6.41 -1.01 -25.59
N PRO A 211 5.94 -1.37 -26.79
CA PRO A 211 6.52 -2.48 -27.54
C PRO A 211 8.01 -2.25 -27.80
N GLN A 212 8.80 -3.30 -27.69
CA GLN A 212 10.20 -3.25 -28.10
C GLN A 212 10.27 -3.27 -29.64
N ASP A 213 10.67 -2.15 -30.26
CA ASP A 213 10.87 -2.07 -31.71
C ASP A 213 11.94 -3.08 -32.16
N MET A 214 11.55 -4.02 -33.02
CA MET A 214 12.48 -4.72 -33.93
C MET A 214 11.79 -4.90 -35.27
N GLU A 215 12.40 -4.34 -36.30
CA GLU A 215 12.20 -4.74 -37.68
C GLU A 215 12.36 -6.27 -37.78
N GLY A 216 11.25 -6.99 -37.97
CA GLY A 216 11.26 -8.40 -38.34
C GLY A 216 10.87 -9.38 -37.23
N ILE A 217 9.83 -10.15 -37.55
CA ILE A 217 9.42 -11.42 -36.94
C ILE A 217 8.67 -11.30 -35.60
N GLY A 218 7.42 -10.85 -35.68
CA GLY A 218 6.25 -11.66 -35.27
C GLY A 218 6.09 -12.17 -33.83
N LEU A 219 6.87 -11.73 -32.84
CA LEU A 219 6.66 -12.07 -31.43
C LEU A 219 5.99 -10.90 -30.71
N LYS A 220 4.74 -11.09 -30.29
CA LYS A 220 3.88 -10.09 -29.62
C LYS A 220 4.33 -9.74 -28.18
N ASP A 221 5.48 -10.20 -27.70
CA ASP A 221 5.63 -10.53 -26.28
C ASP A 221 6.65 -9.72 -25.45
N ASN A 222 7.20 -8.61 -25.96
CA ASN A 222 8.18 -7.82 -25.20
C ASN A 222 7.77 -6.36 -25.04
N LEU A 223 6.88 -6.10 -24.07
CA LEU A 223 6.66 -4.74 -23.55
C LEU A 223 7.77 -4.36 -22.57
N ILE A 224 8.44 -3.24 -22.83
CA ILE A 224 9.48 -2.66 -21.97
C ILE A 224 9.02 -1.32 -21.40
N ALA A 225 9.52 -0.95 -20.22
CA ALA A 225 9.18 0.34 -19.63
C ALA A 225 9.89 1.48 -20.37
N ASP A 226 9.14 2.47 -20.82
CA ASP A 226 9.68 3.69 -21.41
C ASP A 226 10.15 4.62 -20.29
N SER A 227 11.46 4.76 -20.13
CA SER A 227 12.05 5.56 -19.05
C SER A 227 11.78 7.07 -19.15
N ALA A 228 11.43 7.58 -20.33
CA ALA A 228 11.16 9.00 -20.56
C ALA A 228 9.71 9.35 -20.25
N MET A 229 8.78 8.45 -20.57
CA MET A 229 7.34 8.64 -20.35
C MET A 229 6.89 8.19 -18.97
N SER A 230 7.53 7.16 -18.40
CA SER A 230 7.16 6.56 -17.12
C SER A 230 7.31 7.54 -15.96
N PHE A 231 6.33 7.52 -15.05
CA PHE A 231 6.31 8.36 -13.86
C PHE A 231 6.45 9.86 -14.16
N SER A 232 5.92 10.34 -15.28
CA SER A 232 5.88 11.78 -15.56
C SER A 232 5.10 12.53 -14.49
N PHE A 233 5.47 13.79 -14.17
CA PHE A 233 4.67 14.61 -13.26
C PHE A 233 3.26 14.80 -13.80
N LEU A 234 2.26 14.67 -12.92
CA LEU A 234 0.88 14.93 -13.29
C LEU A 234 0.67 16.44 -13.53
N PRO A 235 -0.18 16.82 -14.48
CA PRO A 235 -0.77 18.15 -14.53
C PRO A 235 -1.33 18.55 -13.16
N LYS A 236 -1.19 19.83 -12.80
CA LYS A 236 -1.59 20.35 -11.47
C LYS A 236 -3.06 20.08 -11.14
N ASP A 237 -3.93 20.06 -12.15
CA ASP A 237 -5.36 19.77 -12.06
C ASP A 237 -5.69 18.26 -11.95
N LYS A 238 -4.67 17.39 -12.02
CA LYS A 238 -4.77 15.93 -11.85
C LYS A 238 -4.12 15.41 -10.58
N ILE A 239 -3.44 16.26 -9.79
CA ILE A 239 -2.88 15.86 -8.48
C ILE A 239 -4.04 15.58 -7.51
N PHE A 240 -4.00 14.46 -6.79
CA PHE A 240 -5.11 14.04 -5.94
C PHE A 240 -4.65 13.43 -4.61
N PRO A 241 -5.46 13.57 -3.55
CA PRO A 241 -5.21 12.91 -2.27
C PRO A 241 -5.85 11.52 -2.22
N PHE A 242 -5.25 10.62 -1.44
CA PHE A 242 -5.78 9.29 -1.13
C PHE A 242 -5.39 8.87 0.29
N TYR A 243 -5.96 7.80 0.82
CA TYR A 243 -5.51 7.18 2.09
C TYR A 243 -4.76 5.89 1.79
N GLU A 244 -3.73 5.57 2.56
CA GLU A 244 -2.96 4.34 2.34
C GLU A 244 -3.41 3.24 3.30
N LEU A 245 -3.75 2.07 2.75
CA LEU A 245 -4.01 0.84 3.51
C LEU A 245 -2.89 -0.16 3.18
N ARG A 246 -2.03 -0.54 4.14
CA ARG A 246 -0.95 -1.50 3.88
C ARG A 246 -1.31 -2.87 4.41
N SER A 247 -1.15 -3.88 3.56
CA SER A 247 -1.29 -5.27 3.96
C SER A 247 -0.36 -6.16 3.15
N ALA A 248 0.37 -7.05 3.83
CA ALA A 248 1.28 -7.99 3.20
C ALA A 248 0.58 -9.32 2.94
N ALA A 249 0.61 -9.79 1.70
CA ALA A 249 0.12 -11.13 1.35
C ALA A 249 1.13 -12.20 1.79
N PRO A 250 0.71 -13.47 1.98
CA PRO A 250 1.66 -14.56 2.18
C PRO A 250 2.65 -14.64 1.01
N GLU A 251 3.94 -14.73 1.30
CA GLU A 251 4.97 -14.88 0.29
C GLU A 251 5.19 -16.36 -0.02
N LEU A 252 4.85 -16.78 -1.25
CA LEU A 252 5.03 -18.15 -1.73
C LEU A 252 6.19 -18.30 -2.72
N THR A 253 6.89 -17.19 -3.02
CA THR A 253 8.06 -17.18 -3.91
C THR A 253 9.10 -18.21 -3.47
N GLY A 254 9.57 -19.04 -4.40
CA GLY A 254 10.58 -20.06 -4.13
C GLY A 254 10.11 -21.27 -3.31
N LYS A 255 8.85 -21.31 -2.85
CA LYS A 255 8.31 -22.45 -2.11
C LYS A 255 7.72 -23.49 -3.07
N GLN A 256 8.01 -24.77 -2.84
CA GLN A 256 7.30 -25.87 -3.50
C GLN A 256 5.98 -26.11 -2.77
N ILE A 257 4.87 -25.83 -3.44
CA ILE A 257 3.53 -25.96 -2.88
C ILE A 257 2.80 -27.12 -3.56
N ASP A 258 2.35 -28.09 -2.76
CA ASP A 258 1.39 -29.09 -3.22
C ASP A 258 -0.04 -28.55 -3.04
N TRP A 259 -0.62 -28.05 -4.14
CA TRP A 259 -1.98 -27.54 -4.17
C TRP A 259 -3.07 -28.62 -3.99
N LYS A 260 -2.71 -29.90 -3.85
CA LYS A 260 -3.65 -30.98 -3.49
C LYS A 260 -3.63 -31.31 -2.00
N ASN A 261 -2.65 -30.82 -1.25
CA ASN A 261 -2.54 -31.02 0.18
C ASN A 261 -3.66 -30.26 0.92
N LYS A 262 -4.57 -31.00 1.56
CA LYS A 262 -5.77 -30.42 2.19
C LYS A 262 -5.44 -29.63 3.46
N GLU A 263 -4.48 -30.10 4.24
CA GLU A 263 -4.04 -29.46 5.47
C GLU A 263 -3.41 -28.09 5.16
N PHE A 264 -2.51 -28.05 4.17
CA PHE A 264 -1.91 -26.81 3.66
C PHE A 264 -2.99 -25.84 3.16
N LEU A 265 -3.89 -26.28 2.28
CA LEU A 265 -4.94 -25.43 1.73
C LEU A 265 -5.87 -24.88 2.83
N THR A 266 -6.12 -25.65 3.88
CA THR A 266 -6.94 -25.24 5.02
C THR A 266 -6.28 -24.10 5.79
N GLU A 267 -5.01 -24.25 6.19
CA GLU A 267 -4.29 -23.21 6.92
C GLU A 267 -4.01 -21.98 6.05
N TYR A 268 -3.65 -22.18 4.79
CA TYR A 268 -3.45 -21.09 3.82
C TYR A 268 -4.73 -20.28 3.61
N THR A 269 -5.89 -20.95 3.40
CA THR A 269 -7.18 -20.27 3.25
C THR A 269 -7.59 -19.54 4.52
N LYS A 270 -7.33 -20.12 5.71
CA LYS A 270 -7.60 -19.50 7.00
C LYS A 270 -6.75 -18.24 7.19
N GLU A 271 -5.48 -18.29 6.83
CA GLU A 271 -4.59 -17.13 6.85
C GLU A 271 -5.06 -16.03 5.89
N LEU A 272 -5.40 -16.37 4.65
CA LEU A 272 -5.92 -15.42 3.68
C LEU A 272 -7.22 -14.75 4.15
N ARG A 273 -8.17 -15.54 4.70
CA ARG A 273 -9.41 -15.00 5.29
C ARG A 273 -9.12 -14.03 6.43
N ARG A 274 -8.20 -14.36 7.33
CA ARG A 274 -7.79 -13.45 8.42
C ARG A 274 -7.21 -12.15 7.89
N ARG A 275 -6.29 -12.23 6.90
CA ARG A 275 -5.62 -11.05 6.34
C ARG A 275 -6.59 -10.17 5.53
N ILE A 276 -7.41 -10.75 4.65
CA ILE A 276 -8.42 -10.03 3.86
C ILE A 276 -9.53 -9.48 4.76
N GLY A 277 -10.03 -10.26 5.71
CA GLY A 277 -10.97 -9.79 6.73
C GLY A 277 -10.40 -8.59 7.49
N GLY A 278 -9.13 -8.68 7.91
CA GLY A 278 -8.43 -7.58 8.58
C GLY A 278 -8.31 -6.32 7.72
N GLN A 279 -8.16 -6.41 6.40
CA GLN A 279 -8.23 -5.24 5.52
C GLN A 279 -9.61 -4.57 5.58
N LEU A 280 -10.68 -5.36 5.44
CA LEU A 280 -12.06 -4.86 5.41
C LEU A 280 -12.50 -4.32 6.78
N ASP A 281 -12.21 -5.04 7.86
CA ASP A 281 -12.53 -4.61 9.22
C ASP A 281 -11.79 -3.32 9.60
N THR A 282 -10.54 -3.16 9.14
CA THR A 282 -9.81 -1.88 9.28
C THR A 282 -10.55 -0.73 8.58
N LEU A 283 -11.05 -0.93 7.37
CA LEU A 283 -11.81 0.10 6.65
C LEU A 283 -13.12 0.46 7.36
N ILE A 284 -13.82 -0.53 7.93
CA ILE A 284 -15.03 -0.32 8.73
C ILE A 284 -14.71 0.49 9.99
N LEU A 285 -13.66 0.11 10.73
CA LEU A 285 -13.17 0.85 11.91
C LEU A 285 -12.91 2.33 11.58
N HIS A 286 -12.31 2.60 10.42
CA HIS A 286 -12.02 3.96 9.93
C HIS A 286 -13.17 4.62 9.16
N ARG A 287 -14.35 3.99 9.08
CA ARG A 287 -15.56 4.47 8.39
C ARG A 287 -15.29 4.84 6.94
N LYS A 288 -14.64 3.94 6.21
CA LYS A 288 -14.31 4.05 4.80
C LYS A 288 -15.18 3.10 3.96
N PRO A 289 -16.35 3.56 3.48
CA PRO A 289 -17.25 2.71 2.70
C PRO A 289 -16.77 2.53 1.25
N ASP A 290 -15.77 3.30 0.81
CA ASP A 290 -15.20 3.17 -0.52
C ASP A 290 -13.72 2.83 -0.42
N VAL A 291 -13.21 2.00 -1.35
CA VAL A 291 -11.80 1.57 -1.36
C VAL A 291 -11.37 1.11 -2.75
N ILE A 292 -10.08 1.32 -3.05
CA ILE A 292 -9.36 0.74 -4.19
C ILE A 292 -8.50 -0.41 -3.67
N LEU A 293 -8.80 -1.64 -4.09
CA LEU A 293 -8.05 -2.85 -3.75
C LEU A 293 -7.18 -3.28 -4.95
N GLY A 294 -7.08 -4.58 -5.23
CA GLY A 294 -6.41 -5.11 -6.42
C GLY A 294 -6.10 -6.60 -6.29
N ALA A 295 -5.31 -7.13 -7.23
CA ALA A 295 -4.87 -8.53 -7.24
C ALA A 295 -3.79 -8.83 -6.19
N TRP A 296 -4.16 -8.69 -4.91
CA TRP A 296 -3.27 -8.76 -3.75
C TRP A 296 -2.49 -10.08 -3.70
N GLY A 297 -1.15 -9.99 -3.72
CA GLY A 297 -0.25 -11.16 -3.66
C GLY A 297 -0.19 -12.03 -4.91
N CYS A 298 -0.96 -11.72 -5.96
CA CYS A 298 -1.10 -12.56 -7.18
C CYS A 298 0.00 -12.32 -8.24
N GLY A 299 1.04 -11.55 -7.89
CA GLY A 299 2.18 -11.22 -8.75
C GLY A 299 3.46 -11.88 -8.23
N SER A 300 4.38 -11.08 -7.70
CA SER A 300 5.67 -11.55 -7.19
C SER A 300 5.54 -12.64 -6.13
N PHE A 301 4.54 -12.54 -5.23
CA PHE A 301 4.34 -13.48 -4.13
C PHE A 301 3.66 -14.81 -4.51
N LYS A 302 3.32 -15.00 -5.79
CA LYS A 302 2.83 -16.28 -6.35
C LYS A 302 1.57 -16.87 -5.69
N ASN A 303 0.72 -16.04 -5.09
CA ASN A 303 -0.59 -16.50 -4.61
C ASN A 303 -1.49 -16.85 -5.82
N ASP A 304 -2.36 -17.86 -5.65
CA ASP A 304 -3.33 -18.23 -6.69
C ASP A 304 -4.44 -17.16 -6.78
N PRO A 305 -4.58 -16.47 -7.93
CA PRO A 305 -5.59 -15.42 -8.09
C PRO A 305 -7.02 -15.92 -7.93
N ARG A 306 -7.33 -17.19 -8.23
CA ARG A 306 -8.69 -17.75 -8.04
C ARG A 306 -9.01 -17.88 -6.56
N ILE A 307 -8.06 -18.36 -5.76
CA ILE A 307 -8.24 -18.47 -4.30
C ILE A 307 -8.38 -17.08 -3.69
N ILE A 308 -7.53 -16.12 -4.07
CA ILE A 308 -7.60 -14.75 -3.57
C ILE A 308 -8.93 -14.07 -3.95
N ALA A 309 -9.33 -14.12 -5.22
CA ALA A 309 -10.58 -13.49 -5.69
C ALA A 309 -11.81 -14.10 -5.02
N ARG A 310 -11.86 -15.44 -4.88
CA ARG A 310 -12.93 -16.13 -4.14
C ARG A 310 -13.00 -15.69 -2.68
N ILE A 311 -11.88 -15.62 -1.97
CA ILE A 311 -11.87 -15.20 -0.56
C ILE A 311 -12.27 -13.73 -0.42
N TYR A 312 -11.81 -12.83 -1.31
CA TYR A 312 -12.31 -11.46 -1.33
C TYR A 312 -13.83 -11.42 -1.48
N ARG A 313 -14.41 -12.20 -2.40
CA ARG A 313 -15.85 -12.25 -2.60
C ARG A 313 -16.57 -12.66 -1.31
N GLU A 314 -16.15 -13.78 -0.71
CA GLU A 314 -16.73 -14.31 0.53
C GLU A 314 -16.65 -13.30 1.68
N GLU A 315 -15.49 -12.63 1.86
CA GLU A 315 -15.29 -11.67 2.95
C GLU A 315 -15.99 -10.33 2.71
N ILE A 316 -16.13 -9.90 1.45
CA ILE A 316 -16.92 -8.72 1.07
C ILE A 316 -18.42 -8.99 1.27
N GLU A 317 -18.94 -10.15 0.85
CA GLU A 317 -20.36 -10.51 1.01
C GLU A 317 -20.81 -10.41 2.47
N LYS A 318 -20.00 -10.93 3.40
CA LYS A 318 -20.23 -10.84 4.87
C LYS A 318 -20.35 -9.41 5.37
N ARG A 319 -19.69 -8.45 4.71
CA ARG A 319 -19.57 -7.04 5.14
C ARG A 319 -20.20 -6.07 4.15
N SER A 320 -20.98 -6.57 3.19
CA SER A 320 -21.45 -5.82 2.03
C SER A 320 -22.19 -4.54 2.41
N GLN A 321 -22.93 -4.56 3.53
CA GLN A 321 -23.66 -3.43 4.09
C GLN A 321 -22.79 -2.22 4.50
N HIS A 322 -21.50 -2.43 4.77
CA HIS A 322 -20.57 -1.36 5.21
C HIS A 322 -19.87 -0.65 4.06
N PHE A 323 -19.88 -1.26 2.88
CA PHE A 323 -19.25 -0.72 1.70
C PHE A 323 -20.29 -0.15 0.75
N GLN A 324 -19.93 0.93 0.07
CA GLN A 324 -20.66 1.52 -1.04
C GLN A 324 -19.95 1.14 -2.34
N HIS A 325 -18.65 1.42 -2.46
CA HIS A 325 -17.93 1.25 -3.73
C HIS A 325 -16.54 0.64 -3.53
N ILE A 326 -16.34 -0.57 -4.02
CA ILE A 326 -15.04 -1.26 -4.01
C ILE A 326 -14.56 -1.40 -5.46
N VAL A 327 -13.35 -0.94 -5.75
CA VAL A 327 -12.77 -1.05 -7.09
C VAL A 327 -11.53 -1.95 -7.04
N PHE A 328 -11.44 -2.92 -7.95
CA PHE A 328 -10.26 -3.73 -8.19
C PHE A 328 -9.63 -3.32 -9.53
N PRO A 329 -8.72 -2.33 -9.55
CA PRO A 329 -7.93 -2.02 -10.73
C PRO A 329 -6.82 -3.08 -10.90
N ILE A 330 -6.89 -3.82 -12.00
CA ILE A 330 -5.94 -4.89 -12.29
C ILE A 330 -5.52 -4.75 -13.75
N ILE A 331 -4.27 -4.37 -13.97
CA ILE A 331 -3.69 -4.35 -15.31
C ILE A 331 -3.62 -5.79 -15.81
N ASN A 332 -4.31 -6.08 -16.91
CA ASN A 332 -4.14 -7.35 -17.59
C ASN A 332 -2.76 -7.36 -18.25
N THR A 333 -1.98 -8.40 -17.98
CA THR A 333 -0.70 -8.62 -18.64
C THR A 333 -0.77 -9.98 -19.30
N ASP A 334 -0.17 -10.15 -20.48
CA ASP A 334 -0.22 -11.44 -21.19
C ASP A 334 0.39 -12.61 -20.39
N ARG A 335 1.09 -12.30 -19.29
CA ARG A 335 1.70 -13.26 -18.36
C ARG A 335 0.75 -13.80 -17.30
N THR A 336 -0.28 -13.04 -16.91
CA THR A 336 -1.21 -13.44 -15.85
C THR A 336 -2.63 -13.04 -16.18
N ASN A 337 -3.55 -14.00 -16.08
CA ASN A 337 -4.97 -13.75 -16.31
C ASN A 337 -5.68 -13.20 -15.04
N ASN A 338 -5.00 -12.35 -14.27
CA ASN A 338 -5.52 -11.87 -12.99
C ASN A 338 -6.80 -11.04 -13.18
N PHE A 339 -6.85 -10.23 -14.24
CA PHE A 339 -8.00 -9.38 -14.52
C PHE A 339 -9.27 -10.20 -14.77
N GLU A 340 -9.25 -11.17 -15.69
CA GLU A 340 -10.46 -11.95 -16.03
C GLU A 340 -10.91 -12.81 -14.84
N ILE A 341 -9.96 -13.40 -14.09
CA ILE A 341 -10.29 -14.19 -12.89
C ILE A 341 -11.00 -13.31 -11.84
N PHE A 342 -10.46 -12.13 -11.53
CA PHE A 342 -11.11 -11.24 -10.57
C PHE A 342 -12.44 -10.72 -11.10
N GLN A 343 -12.52 -10.40 -12.39
CA GLN A 343 -13.75 -9.95 -13.04
C GLN A 343 -14.86 -10.98 -12.89
N GLU A 344 -14.58 -12.26 -13.19
CA GLU A 344 -15.52 -13.37 -13.03
C GLU A 344 -16.04 -13.50 -11.58
N HIS A 345 -15.15 -13.36 -10.59
CA HIS A 345 -15.49 -13.62 -9.19
C HIS A 345 -16.19 -12.44 -8.51
N LEU A 346 -15.84 -11.21 -8.86
CA LEU A 346 -16.13 -10.02 -8.06
C LEU A 346 -16.95 -8.95 -8.79
N ASP A 347 -16.86 -8.84 -10.11
CA ASP A 347 -17.48 -7.71 -10.81
C ASP A 347 -19.01 -7.71 -10.68
N GLY A 348 -19.57 -6.56 -10.36
CA GLY A 348 -21.01 -6.40 -10.18
C GLY A 348 -21.56 -6.93 -8.85
N LEU A 349 -20.73 -7.46 -7.94
CA LEU A 349 -21.16 -7.86 -6.61
C LEU A 349 -21.84 -6.67 -5.90
N LYS A 350 -23.06 -6.87 -5.40
CA LYS A 350 -23.88 -5.80 -4.80
C LYS A 350 -23.35 -5.43 -3.42
N LEU A 351 -23.29 -4.13 -3.16
CA LEU A 351 -22.89 -3.55 -1.87
C LEU A 351 -24.05 -2.76 -1.25
N GLY A 352 -23.89 -2.37 0.01
CA GLY A 352 -24.89 -1.65 0.79
C GLY A 352 -25.04 -0.18 0.41
N LYS A 353 -26.07 0.44 0.97
CA LYS A 353 -26.12 1.91 1.09
C LYS A 353 -25.33 2.27 2.34
N ALA A 354 -24.14 2.85 2.18
CA ALA A 354 -23.43 3.39 3.34
C ALA A 354 -24.33 4.43 4.03
N VAL A 355 -24.82 4.09 5.23
CA VAL A 355 -25.64 4.99 6.04
C VAL A 355 -24.70 6.00 6.67
N HIS A 356 -24.59 7.18 6.05
CA HIS A 356 -24.01 8.35 6.71
C HIS A 356 -24.99 8.80 7.81
N ASN A 357 -25.00 8.14 8.96
CA ASN A 357 -25.65 8.65 10.15
C ASN A 357 -24.88 9.89 10.61
N SER A 358 -25.29 11.05 10.09
CA SER A 358 -24.76 12.38 10.40
C SER A 358 -24.91 12.77 11.88
N SER A 359 -25.68 12.00 12.67
CA SER A 359 -25.91 12.26 14.09
C SER A 359 -24.87 11.67 15.05
N LEU A 360 -23.92 10.84 14.58
CA LEU A 360 -22.79 10.35 15.38
C LEU A 360 -21.49 11.08 15.02
N GLN A 361 -21.54 12.41 14.90
CA GLN A 361 -20.34 13.23 14.83
C GLN A 361 -19.86 13.59 16.25
N LYS A 362 -18.75 12.98 16.68
CA LYS A 362 -17.63 13.68 17.36
C LYS A 362 -16.46 12.82 17.84
N THR A 363 -16.51 11.49 17.73
CA THR A 363 -15.35 10.65 18.07
C THR A 363 -14.94 9.80 16.86
N SER A 364 -14.07 10.36 16.03
CA SER A 364 -13.02 9.51 15.43
C SER A 364 -12.24 8.91 16.60
N PRO A 365 -11.87 7.61 16.56
CA PRO A 365 -11.03 7.05 17.61
C PRO A 365 -9.83 7.97 17.83
N SER A 366 -9.70 8.49 19.05
CA SER A 366 -8.54 9.25 19.51
C SER A 366 -7.37 8.33 19.82
N SER A 367 -7.51 7.01 19.67
CA SER A 367 -6.36 6.14 19.51
C SER A 367 -5.77 6.43 18.13
N ALA A 368 -4.98 7.52 18.04
CA ALA A 368 -4.08 7.72 16.92
C ALA A 368 -3.44 6.37 16.61
N ASN A 369 -3.53 5.91 15.35
CA ASN A 369 -2.75 4.74 14.94
C ASN A 369 -1.33 5.02 15.44
N PRO A 370 -0.76 4.22 16.36
CA PRO A 370 0.51 4.57 16.94
C PRO A 370 1.64 4.56 15.91
N TYR A 371 1.37 4.00 14.73
CA TYR A 371 2.23 3.96 13.56
C TYR A 371 1.91 5.08 12.55
N SER A 372 0.90 5.92 12.79
CA SER A 372 0.66 7.13 12.01
C SER A 372 1.73 8.19 12.33
N PHE A 373 1.93 9.13 11.41
CA PHE A 373 3.00 10.13 11.44
C PHE A 373 3.11 11.00 12.73
N HIS A 374 2.19 10.92 13.69
CA HIS A 374 2.13 11.86 14.83
C HIS A 374 1.95 11.24 16.22
N THR A 375 2.42 10.03 16.52
CA THR A 375 2.67 9.73 17.94
C THR A 375 3.99 10.34 18.37
N SER A 376 3.90 11.49 19.03
CA SER A 376 4.99 12.13 19.77
C SER A 376 5.63 11.16 20.77
N GLU A 377 6.96 11.20 20.85
CA GLU A 377 7.77 10.48 21.83
C GLU A 377 7.31 10.79 23.26
N GLY A 378 6.79 9.77 23.94
CA GLY A 378 6.75 9.75 25.40
C GLY A 378 8.15 9.41 25.90
N SER A 379 8.82 10.38 26.51
CA SER A 379 9.97 10.29 27.43
C SER A 379 10.76 8.96 27.46
N ASN A 380 12.01 9.01 26.97
CA ASN A 380 13.07 8.03 27.23
C ASN A 380 13.07 7.53 28.68
N PRO A 381 12.97 6.21 28.94
CA PRO A 381 13.50 5.63 30.14
C PRO A 381 15.02 5.54 30.00
N LYS A 382 15.71 6.18 30.93
CA LYS A 382 17.17 6.21 31.10
C LYS A 382 17.81 4.83 30.93
N GLU A 383 18.91 4.80 30.18
CA GLU A 383 19.88 3.72 30.20
C GLU A 383 20.43 3.49 31.62
N THR A 384 20.60 2.22 31.98
CA THR A 384 21.60 1.78 32.96
C THR A 384 22.36 0.58 32.39
N PRO A 385 23.70 0.51 32.55
CA PRO A 385 24.56 -0.43 31.83
C PRO A 385 24.90 -1.70 32.61
N LYS A 386 25.45 -2.68 31.86
CA LYS A 386 26.12 -3.95 32.25
C LYS A 386 25.17 -5.15 32.38
N ASP A 387 25.49 -6.35 31.88
CA ASP A 387 26.76 -7.04 32.08
C ASP A 387 27.14 -8.02 30.95
N GLU A 388 28.44 -8.25 30.80
CA GLU A 388 29.06 -9.21 29.88
C GLU A 388 28.86 -10.65 30.36
N SER A 389 28.52 -11.56 29.44
CA SER A 389 29.06 -12.93 29.48
C SER A 389 29.10 -13.50 28.07
N LYS A 390 30.33 -13.74 27.61
CA LYS A 390 30.66 -14.57 26.45
C LYS A 390 30.52 -16.04 26.84
N GLU A 391 30.04 -16.88 25.93
CA GLU A 391 30.78 -18.03 25.39
C GLU A 391 30.06 -18.62 24.16
N PRO A 392 30.78 -19.38 23.30
CA PRO A 392 30.52 -19.47 21.86
C PRO A 392 29.72 -20.73 21.49
N GLY A 393 29.00 -20.68 20.37
CA GLY A 393 28.32 -21.85 19.84
C GLY A 393 27.78 -21.63 18.43
N ASP A 394 28.46 -22.29 17.49
CA ASP A 394 28.04 -22.76 16.18
C ASP A 394 27.50 -21.76 15.13
N GLY A 395 28.30 -21.64 14.07
CA GLY A 395 27.98 -20.91 12.87
C GLY A 395 26.88 -21.58 12.08
N ASP A 396 25.76 -20.89 11.97
CA ASP A 396 24.91 -20.95 10.80
C ASP A 396 25.05 -19.63 10.04
N SER A 397 25.48 -19.74 8.78
CA SER A 397 25.58 -18.60 7.87
C SER A 397 24.17 -18.11 7.53
N PRO A 398 23.82 -16.83 7.74
CA PRO A 398 22.55 -16.29 7.26
C PRO A 398 22.60 -16.18 5.72
N PRO A 399 21.46 -16.35 5.02
CA PRO A 399 21.46 -16.26 3.57
C PRO A 399 21.83 -14.83 3.15
N SER A 400 22.89 -14.74 2.36
CA SER A 400 23.32 -13.54 1.66
C SER A 400 22.27 -13.10 0.66
N CYS A 401 22.11 -11.78 0.53
CA CYS A 401 21.45 -11.13 -0.59
C CYS A 401 22.18 -11.53 -1.88
N ASN A 402 21.73 -12.60 -2.55
CA ASN A 402 22.25 -13.03 -3.83
C ASN A 402 21.27 -12.62 -4.92
N ILE A 403 21.52 -11.45 -5.48
CA ILE A 403 21.12 -11.06 -6.84
C ILE A 403 22.28 -11.45 -7.76
N LEU A 404 22.07 -12.48 -8.58
CA LEU A 404 22.57 -12.58 -9.94
C LEU A 404 21.47 -13.16 -10.83
#